data_AF-A0A6J1R9C1-F1
#
_entry.id   AF-A0A6J1R9C1-F1
#
_cell.length_a   1.000
_cell.length_b   1.000
_cell.length_c   1.000
_cell.angle_alpha   90.00
_cell.angle_beta   90.00
_cell.angle_gamma   90.00
#
_symmetry.space_group_name_H-M   'P 1'
#
loop_
_entity.id
_entity.type
_entity.pdbx_description
1 polymer ?
#
loop_
_entity_poly.entity_id
_entity_poly.type
_entity_poly.pdbx_seq_one_letter_code
_entity_poly.pdbx_strand_id
1 'polypeptide(L)'
;MARVPEIPDTKAMDGDRPMSIVRRVGRERERMLGMTDEERAWRKKWLDAQKLAPEEPVMPKGYYEQMYNPIRRFYMAPMNKVQNMLEPFIGKTSAYVLRHTLTRMAMGTFAIYCIYYHLKYNRMLDLRNDGRSRYQYRSIEIETRLMKHAHGSARLRIGNITDVLVGVKLEIDTPYAERPNEGKLDFFVDCSANATPAFEGKGGDDLATEISNVLSMAYQTPDAFDLKQLCIIPHKKCWKMYVDILILQCGGNLFDAVGAAVKAALYNTEIPRVITAMLDGGEPDIQVSDDPYDCIKLDVTNYPLVVTVCKIGDNFVIDPTLEEESCSAASILMSVMPNGKVTSVVKLGYGSLLPSTLIKMLQVGKDIGLKLNETLMKGLEEENKLGQTKPIFGFLR
;
A
#
# COMPACT_ATOMS: atom_id res chain seq x y z
N MET A 1 -51.17 45.35 -2.23
CA MET A 1 -51.06 46.69 -2.85
C MET A 1 -49.69 47.26 -2.54
N ALA A 2 -48.81 47.31 -3.53
CA ALA A 2 -47.69 48.25 -3.57
C ALA A 2 -47.57 48.70 -5.03
N ARG A 3 -47.88 49.98 -5.26
CA ARG A 3 -47.85 50.64 -6.56
C ARG A 3 -46.40 50.73 -7.01
N VAL A 4 -46.06 50.11 -8.14
CA VAL A 4 -44.76 50.31 -8.79
C VAL A 4 -44.72 51.76 -9.27
N PRO A 5 -43.64 52.53 -8.98
CA PRO A 5 -43.53 53.93 -9.39
C PRO A 5 -43.48 54.06 -10.91
N GLU A 6 -44.15 55.08 -11.44
CA GLU A 6 -44.10 55.43 -12.86
C GLU A 6 -42.69 55.90 -13.24
N ILE A 7 -42.14 55.29 -14.28
CA ILE A 7 -40.83 55.65 -14.85
C ILE A 7 -41.03 56.95 -15.63
N PRO A 8 -40.19 57.99 -15.43
CA PRO A 8 -40.33 59.25 -16.13
C PRO A 8 -40.15 59.07 -17.63
N ASP A 9 -41.08 59.67 -18.38
CA ASP A 9 -41.14 59.64 -19.84
C ASP A 9 -39.95 60.45 -20.43
N THR A 10 -38.84 59.75 -20.65
CA THR A 10 -37.65 60.31 -21.29
C THR A 10 -37.82 60.19 -22.80
N LYS A 11 -38.13 61.31 -23.46
CA LYS A 11 -38.32 61.45 -24.92
C LYS A 11 -37.09 61.09 -25.79
N ALA A 12 -36.06 60.45 -25.23
CA ALA A 12 -34.83 60.07 -25.91
C ALA A 12 -34.69 58.54 -26.11
N MET A 13 -35.80 57.78 -26.04
CA MET A 13 -35.76 56.31 -26.05
C MET A 13 -36.70 55.65 -27.09
N ASP A 14 -37.01 56.34 -28.19
CA ASP A 14 -37.80 55.77 -29.30
C ASP A 14 -36.95 55.42 -30.54
N GLY A 15 -35.64 55.74 -30.52
CA GLY A 15 -34.72 55.56 -31.67
C GLY A 15 -33.62 54.50 -31.53
N ASP A 16 -33.22 54.13 -30.30
CA ASP A 16 -31.94 53.42 -30.05
C ASP A 16 -32.10 52.03 -29.40
N ARG A 17 -33.21 51.32 -29.66
CA ARG A 17 -33.25 49.87 -29.40
C ARG A 17 -32.73 49.12 -30.63
N PRO A 18 -31.77 48.18 -30.49
CA PRO A 18 -31.38 47.31 -31.60
C PRO A 18 -32.58 46.45 -32.01
N MET A 19 -33.30 46.85 -33.06
CA MET A 19 -34.38 46.05 -33.65
C MET A 19 -33.81 45.03 -34.63
N SER A 20 -34.40 43.83 -34.65
CA SER A 20 -34.00 42.80 -35.61
C SER A 20 -34.31 43.25 -37.05
N ILE A 21 -33.36 43.00 -37.97
CA ILE A 21 -33.45 43.30 -39.42
C ILE A 21 -34.77 42.84 -40.04
N VAL A 22 -35.34 41.78 -39.48
CA VAL A 22 -36.42 41.03 -40.07
C VAL A 22 -37.77 41.73 -39.87
N ARG A 23 -37.98 42.45 -38.74
CA ARG A 23 -39.28 43.05 -38.30
C ARG A 23 -40.50 42.28 -38.88
N ARG A 24 -41.45 42.98 -39.49
CA ARG A 24 -42.64 42.45 -40.17
C ARG A 24 -42.29 41.70 -41.47
N VAL A 25 -41.13 41.98 -42.04
CA VAL A 25 -40.69 41.54 -43.37
C VAL A 25 -40.19 40.09 -43.41
N GLY A 26 -40.04 39.45 -42.24
CA GLY A 26 -39.68 38.03 -42.13
C GLY A 26 -40.74 37.09 -42.72
N ARG A 27 -42.02 37.47 -42.60
CA ARG A 27 -43.13 36.66 -43.11
C ARG A 27 -43.44 37.04 -44.56
N GLU A 28 -43.51 36.05 -45.44
CA GLU A 28 -43.78 36.23 -46.88
C GLU A 28 -45.11 36.93 -47.17
N ARG A 29 -46.16 36.64 -46.40
CA ARG A 29 -47.47 37.32 -46.53
C ARG A 29 -47.39 38.82 -46.25
N GLU A 30 -46.53 39.25 -45.34
CA GLU A 30 -46.42 40.65 -44.97
C GLU A 30 -45.53 41.43 -45.95
N ARG A 31 -44.62 40.74 -46.67
CA ARG A 31 -43.88 41.32 -47.81
C ARG A 31 -44.80 41.74 -48.96
N MET A 32 -45.91 41.03 -49.17
CA MET A 32 -46.86 41.31 -50.25
C MET A 32 -47.69 42.58 -50.02
N LEU A 33 -47.77 43.08 -48.78
CA LEU A 33 -48.51 44.31 -48.44
C LEU A 33 -47.76 45.60 -48.80
N GLY A 34 -46.53 45.48 -49.34
CA GLY A 34 -45.68 46.61 -49.65
C GLY A 34 -45.04 47.23 -48.40
N MET A 35 -44.02 48.06 -48.62
CA MET A 35 -43.31 48.75 -47.54
C MET A 35 -43.97 50.12 -47.32
N THR A 36 -44.22 50.49 -46.06
CA THR A 36 -44.69 51.85 -45.74
C THR A 36 -43.58 52.89 -46.00
N ASP A 37 -43.94 54.16 -46.17
CA ASP A 37 -42.96 55.22 -46.46
C ASP A 37 -41.96 55.41 -45.31
N GLU A 38 -42.43 55.23 -44.07
CA GLU A 38 -41.59 55.25 -42.87
C GLU A 38 -40.55 54.12 -42.85
N GLU A 39 -40.97 52.90 -43.19
CA GLU A 39 -40.07 51.75 -43.30
C GLU A 39 -39.03 51.92 -44.41
N ARG A 40 -39.41 52.56 -45.54
CA ARG A 40 -38.47 52.89 -46.62
C ARG A 40 -37.42 53.90 -46.17
N ALA A 41 -37.82 54.95 -45.44
CA ALA A 41 -36.90 55.94 -44.90
C ALA A 41 -35.92 55.31 -43.89
N TRP A 42 -36.41 54.43 -43.01
CA TRP A 42 -35.57 53.71 -42.05
C TRP A 42 -34.59 52.75 -42.71
N ARG A 43 -35.04 51.99 -43.72
CA ARG A 43 -34.17 51.08 -44.47
C ARG A 43 -33.05 51.82 -45.20
N LYS A 44 -33.36 53.01 -45.74
CA LYS A 44 -32.35 53.90 -46.33
C LYS A 44 -31.31 54.33 -45.29
N LYS A 45 -31.76 54.81 -44.12
CA LYS A 45 -30.86 55.20 -43.01
C LYS A 45 -29.97 54.05 -42.55
N TRP A 46 -30.50 52.82 -42.49
CA TRP A 46 -29.72 51.64 -42.12
C TRP A 46 -28.69 51.25 -43.19
N LEU A 47 -29.06 51.27 -44.47
CA LEU A 47 -28.12 51.01 -45.57
C LEU A 47 -27.00 52.05 -45.61
N ASP A 48 -27.30 53.30 -45.28
CA ASP A 48 -26.28 54.34 -45.15
C ASP A 48 -25.40 54.13 -43.91
N ALA A 49 -25.93 53.64 -42.79
CA ALA A 49 -25.15 53.27 -41.60
C ALA A 49 -24.23 52.05 -41.81
N GLN A 50 -24.51 51.20 -42.81
CA GLN A 50 -23.63 50.09 -43.18
C GLN A 50 -22.45 50.50 -44.07
N LYS A 51 -22.49 51.69 -44.67
CA LYS A 51 -21.35 52.25 -45.39
C LYS A 51 -20.32 52.66 -44.36
N LEU A 52 -19.39 51.76 -44.09
CA LEU A 52 -18.18 52.05 -43.33
C LEU A 52 -17.51 53.29 -43.93
N ALA A 53 -16.90 54.12 -43.08
CA ALA A 53 -16.07 55.21 -43.56
C ALA A 53 -14.99 54.64 -44.49
N PRO A 54 -14.52 55.38 -45.51
CA PRO A 54 -13.49 54.89 -46.43
C PRO A 54 -12.19 54.44 -45.71
N GLU A 55 -11.99 54.95 -44.50
CA GLU A 55 -10.85 54.67 -43.62
C GLU A 55 -11.07 53.40 -42.77
N GLU A 56 -12.27 52.83 -42.74
CA GLU A 56 -12.61 51.62 -41.99
C GLU A 56 -12.92 50.43 -42.91
N PRO A 57 -12.52 49.20 -42.53
CA PRO A 57 -11.98 48.82 -41.23
C PRO A 57 -10.48 49.07 -41.09
N VAL A 58 -10.08 49.85 -40.07
CA VAL A 58 -8.67 49.96 -39.65
C VAL A 58 -8.32 48.66 -38.93
N MET A 59 -7.53 47.81 -39.56
CA MET A 59 -6.93 46.65 -38.89
C MET A 59 -5.62 47.10 -38.24
N PRO A 60 -5.55 47.24 -36.89
CA PRO A 60 -4.33 47.71 -36.25
C PRO A 60 -3.20 46.71 -36.50
N LYS A 61 -2.08 47.20 -37.04
CA LYS A 61 -0.90 46.37 -37.29
C LYS A 61 -0.41 45.79 -35.96
N GLY A 62 -0.31 44.46 -35.87
CA GLY A 62 0.23 43.76 -34.70
C GLY A 62 -0.72 43.53 -33.53
N TYR A 63 -2.01 43.91 -33.63
CA TYR A 63 -3.00 43.70 -32.55
C TYR A 63 -3.05 42.23 -32.08
N TYR A 64 -3.14 41.30 -33.03
CA TYR A 64 -3.17 39.87 -32.74
C TYR A 64 -1.83 39.33 -32.25
N GLU A 65 -0.72 39.91 -32.70
CA GLU A 65 0.60 39.47 -32.28
C GLU A 65 0.78 39.72 -30.78
N GLN A 66 0.42 40.91 -30.30
CA GLN A 66 0.54 41.29 -28.88
C GLN A 66 -0.31 40.43 -27.93
N MET A 67 -1.45 39.90 -28.40
CA MET A 67 -2.31 39.02 -27.59
C MET A 67 -1.79 37.58 -27.44
N TYR A 68 -0.85 37.13 -28.28
CA TYR A 68 -0.35 35.75 -28.21
C TYR A 68 0.83 35.60 -27.24
N ASN A 69 0.66 34.71 -26.25
CA ASN A 69 1.72 34.27 -25.33
C ASN A 69 2.99 33.82 -26.11
N PRO A 70 4.22 34.20 -25.69
CA PRO A 70 5.47 33.79 -26.35
C PRO A 70 5.60 32.27 -26.56
N ILE A 71 5.12 31.45 -25.62
CA ILE A 71 5.09 29.99 -25.75
C ILE A 71 4.25 29.58 -26.97
N ARG A 72 3.11 30.26 -27.16
CA ARG A 72 2.22 30.04 -28.29
C ARG A 72 2.83 30.47 -29.62
N ARG A 73 3.58 31.55 -29.65
CA ARG A 73 4.34 31.95 -30.84
C ARG A 73 5.40 30.91 -31.22
N PHE A 74 6.12 30.36 -30.23
CA PHE A 74 7.17 29.38 -30.45
C PHE A 74 6.64 28.10 -31.12
N TYR A 75 5.62 27.45 -30.55
CA TYR A 75 5.11 26.20 -31.14
C TYR A 75 4.29 26.43 -32.42
N MET A 76 3.73 27.64 -32.65
CA MET A 76 3.00 27.96 -33.88
C MET A 76 3.89 28.39 -35.04
N ALA A 77 5.11 28.88 -34.77
CA ALA A 77 6.06 29.36 -35.78
C ALA A 77 6.33 28.38 -36.95
N PRO A 78 6.57 27.07 -36.74
CA PRO A 78 6.80 26.15 -37.84
C PRO A 78 5.56 26.00 -38.74
N MET A 79 4.38 25.88 -38.14
CA MET A 79 3.13 25.76 -38.89
C MET A 79 2.73 27.06 -39.60
N ASN A 80 3.10 28.23 -39.06
CA ASN A 80 2.96 29.52 -39.75
C ASN A 80 3.80 29.56 -41.03
N LYS A 81 5.05 29.06 -40.98
CA LYS A 81 5.92 29.02 -42.17
C LYS A 81 5.36 28.09 -43.26
N VAL A 82 4.82 26.93 -42.85
CA VAL A 82 4.16 25.98 -43.76
C VAL A 82 2.93 26.62 -44.41
N GLN A 83 2.08 27.30 -43.63
CA GLN A 83 0.92 28.01 -44.16
C GLN A 83 1.32 29.06 -45.21
N ASN A 84 2.28 29.93 -44.89
CA ASN A 84 2.73 30.99 -45.80
C ASN A 84 3.32 30.45 -47.12
N MET A 85 3.94 29.26 -47.08
CA MET A 85 4.46 28.58 -48.28
C MET A 85 3.34 27.99 -49.16
N LEU A 86 2.27 27.50 -48.55
CA LEU A 86 1.13 26.85 -49.24
C LEU A 86 0.04 27.85 -49.70
N GLU A 87 -0.02 29.03 -49.09
CA GLU A 87 -0.95 30.11 -49.44
C GLU A 87 -1.00 30.49 -50.94
N PRO A 88 0.13 30.63 -51.67
CA PRO A 88 0.08 30.99 -53.10
C PRO A 88 -0.47 29.87 -53.99
N PHE A 89 -0.47 28.61 -53.53
CA PHE A 89 -0.89 27.46 -54.34
C PHE A 89 -2.34 27.03 -54.12
N ILE A 90 -2.84 27.13 -52.88
CA ILE A 90 -4.14 26.53 -52.48
C ILE A 90 -5.15 27.61 -52.02
N GLY A 91 -4.70 28.85 -51.84
CA GLY A 91 -5.52 29.95 -51.36
C GLY A 91 -5.62 30.02 -49.82
N LYS A 92 -5.95 31.20 -49.31
CA LYS A 92 -5.88 31.55 -47.88
C LYS A 92 -6.78 30.71 -46.98
N THR A 93 -8.01 30.42 -47.42
CA THR A 93 -9.01 29.66 -46.64
C THR A 93 -8.59 28.20 -46.50
N SER A 94 -8.17 27.57 -47.59
CA SER A 94 -7.72 26.18 -47.60
C SER A 94 -6.43 25.99 -46.80
N ALA A 95 -5.46 26.91 -46.93
CA ALA A 95 -4.22 26.87 -46.15
C ALA A 95 -4.48 27.02 -44.63
N TYR A 96 -5.45 27.86 -44.25
CA TYR A 96 -5.87 28.01 -42.85
C TYR A 96 -6.52 26.73 -42.30
N VAL A 97 -7.45 26.12 -43.05
CA VAL A 97 -8.11 24.88 -42.64
C VAL A 97 -7.11 23.75 -42.51
N LEU A 98 -6.22 23.58 -43.50
CA LEU A 98 -5.17 22.56 -43.51
C LEU A 98 -4.24 22.69 -42.30
N ARG A 99 -3.82 23.92 -41.97
CA ARG A 99 -3.02 24.17 -40.78
C ARG A 99 -3.75 23.72 -39.52
N HIS A 100 -5.03 24.09 -39.38
CA HIS A 100 -5.79 23.83 -38.17
C HIS A 100 -6.00 22.32 -37.96
N THR A 101 -6.32 21.59 -39.03
CA THR A 101 -6.52 20.14 -38.98
C THR A 101 -5.20 19.40 -38.73
N LEU A 102 -4.12 19.73 -39.45
CA LEU A 102 -2.82 19.09 -39.30
C LEU A 102 -2.25 19.29 -37.88
N THR A 103 -2.36 20.50 -37.33
CA THR A 103 -1.85 20.79 -35.99
C THR A 103 -2.62 20.02 -34.92
N ARG A 104 -3.95 19.91 -35.03
CA ARG A 104 -4.77 19.13 -34.10
C ARG A 104 -4.50 17.63 -34.19
N MET A 105 -4.36 17.10 -35.40
CA MET A 105 -4.01 15.69 -35.61
C MET A 105 -2.63 15.38 -35.02
N ALA A 106 -1.63 16.23 -35.25
CA ALA A 106 -0.28 16.05 -34.71
C ALA A 106 -0.24 16.11 -33.17
N MET A 107 -1.00 17.05 -32.56
CA MET A 107 -1.11 17.09 -31.09
C MET A 107 -1.85 15.86 -30.54
N GLY A 108 -2.91 15.40 -31.21
CA GLY A 108 -3.64 14.20 -30.82
C GLY A 108 -2.78 12.93 -30.87
N THR A 109 -2.03 12.74 -31.96
CA THR A 109 -1.12 11.58 -32.09
C THR A 109 0.02 11.65 -31.08
N PHE A 110 0.60 12.83 -30.84
CA PHE A 110 1.61 13.01 -29.80
C PHE A 110 1.07 12.70 -28.41
N ALA A 111 -0.14 13.18 -28.06
CA ALA A 111 -0.78 12.88 -26.78
C ALA A 111 -1.03 11.37 -26.62
N ILE A 112 -1.57 10.70 -27.64
CA ILE A 112 -1.78 9.24 -27.62
C ILE A 112 -0.45 8.51 -27.45
N TYR A 113 0.60 8.93 -28.15
CA TYR A 113 1.92 8.32 -28.04
C TYR A 113 2.55 8.55 -26.66
N CYS A 114 2.42 9.75 -26.10
CA CYS A 114 2.85 10.05 -24.73
C CYS A 114 2.10 9.22 -23.69
N ILE A 115 0.77 9.09 -23.82
CA ILE A 115 -0.04 8.25 -22.93
C ILE A 115 0.37 6.78 -23.07
N TYR A 116 0.52 6.29 -24.30
CA TYR A 116 0.98 4.92 -24.57
C TYR A 116 2.38 4.67 -23.99
N TYR A 117 3.32 5.59 -24.21
CA TYR A 117 4.67 5.50 -23.68
C TYR A 117 4.66 5.52 -22.15
N HIS A 118 3.91 6.44 -21.54
CA HIS A 118 3.75 6.52 -20.10
C HIS A 118 3.15 5.22 -19.54
N LEU A 119 2.08 4.67 -20.13
CA LEU A 119 1.48 3.42 -19.66
C LEU A 119 2.38 2.19 -19.87
N LYS A 120 3.15 2.15 -20.96
CA LYS A 120 4.03 1.02 -21.28
C LYS A 120 5.29 1.01 -20.41
N TYR A 121 5.91 2.16 -20.19
CA TYR A 121 7.19 2.27 -19.48
C TYR A 121 7.01 2.64 -18.00
N ASN A 122 5.90 3.27 -17.60
CA ASN A 122 5.53 3.44 -16.18
C ASN A 122 4.71 2.26 -15.63
N ARG A 123 4.82 1.06 -16.23
CA ARG A 123 4.52 -0.20 -15.52
C ARG A 123 5.35 -0.39 -14.25
N MET A 124 6.34 0.49 -14.02
CA MET A 124 7.12 0.64 -12.80
C MET A 124 6.56 1.72 -11.84
N LEU A 125 5.25 1.95 -11.82
CA LEU A 125 4.68 2.73 -10.73
C LEU A 125 4.85 1.95 -9.43
N ASP A 126 5.45 2.58 -8.42
CA ASP A 126 5.55 2.10 -7.02
C ASP A 126 4.17 2.16 -6.34
N LEU A 127 3.17 1.61 -7.02
CA LEU A 127 1.77 1.60 -6.64
C LEU A 127 1.34 0.15 -6.50
N ARG A 128 0.86 -0.19 -5.31
CA ARG A 128 0.24 -1.48 -4.99
C ARG A 128 -1.28 -1.37 -5.09
N ASN A 129 -1.97 -2.49 -5.13
CA ASN A 129 -3.44 -2.54 -5.15
C ASN A 129 -4.06 -1.74 -3.98
N ASP A 130 -3.40 -1.76 -2.82
CA ASP A 130 -3.85 -1.06 -1.61
C ASP A 130 -3.37 0.40 -1.51
N GLY A 131 -2.60 0.90 -2.50
CA GLY A 131 -1.99 2.24 -2.46
C GLY A 131 -0.79 2.41 -1.52
N ARG A 132 -0.28 1.32 -0.92
CA ARG A 132 0.92 1.30 -0.07
C ARG A 132 2.21 1.40 -0.88
N SER A 133 3.28 1.86 -0.24
CA SER A 133 4.64 1.74 -0.78
C SER A 133 5.14 0.28 -0.76
N ARG A 134 6.10 -0.06 -1.62
CA ARG A 134 6.75 -1.39 -1.67
C ARG A 134 7.33 -1.88 -0.35
N TYR A 135 7.85 -0.99 0.49
CA TYR A 135 8.54 -1.34 1.74
C TYR A 135 7.69 -1.10 3.00
N GLN A 136 6.37 -1.06 2.85
CA GLN A 136 5.44 -0.71 3.92
C GLN A 136 4.52 -1.88 4.28
N TYR A 137 4.52 -2.25 5.57
CA TYR A 137 3.59 -3.22 6.14
C TYR A 137 2.16 -2.67 6.26
N ARG A 138 1.18 -3.58 6.29
CA ARG A 138 -0.17 -3.31 6.80
C ARG A 138 -0.13 -2.97 8.29
N SER A 139 -1.23 -2.45 8.83
CA SER A 139 -1.39 -2.27 10.27
C SER A 139 -1.29 -3.62 10.98
N ILE A 140 -0.41 -3.71 11.97
CA ILE A 140 -0.20 -4.88 12.80
C ILE A 140 -0.82 -4.59 14.17
N GLU A 141 -1.75 -5.43 14.58
CA GLU A 141 -2.39 -5.38 15.89
C GLU A 141 -1.94 -6.60 16.68
N ILE A 142 -1.45 -6.38 17.89
CA ILE A 142 -0.87 -7.41 18.74
C ILE A 142 -1.55 -7.35 20.09
N GLU A 143 -1.96 -8.51 20.56
CA GLU A 143 -2.53 -8.69 21.88
C GLU A 143 -1.83 -9.86 22.55
N THR A 144 -1.24 -9.64 23.72
CA THR A 144 -0.65 -10.72 24.53
C THR A 144 -1.60 -11.13 25.66
N ARG A 145 -1.31 -12.26 26.33
CA ARG A 145 -2.09 -12.79 27.47
C ARG A 145 -3.54 -13.17 27.15
N LEU A 146 -3.84 -13.62 25.94
CA LEU A 146 -5.20 -14.08 25.60
C LEU A 146 -5.59 -15.38 26.32
N MET A 147 -4.67 -16.36 26.35
CA MET A 147 -4.93 -17.68 26.90
C MET A 147 -4.41 -17.78 28.33
N LYS A 148 -5.33 -17.94 29.29
CA LYS A 148 -4.98 -18.05 30.73
C LYS A 148 -4.31 -19.38 31.10
N HIS A 149 -4.59 -20.45 30.34
CA HIS A 149 -4.03 -21.78 30.59
C HIS A 149 -2.64 -21.97 29.99
N ALA A 150 -2.20 -21.06 29.12
CA ALA A 150 -0.87 -21.09 28.52
C ALA A 150 0.09 -20.22 29.33
N HIS A 151 1.35 -20.63 29.41
CA HIS A 151 2.40 -19.89 30.13
C HIS A 151 2.79 -18.59 29.38
N GLY A 152 2.63 -18.60 28.06
CA GLY A 152 2.72 -17.44 27.20
C GLY A 152 1.65 -17.54 26.11
N SER A 153 1.10 -16.41 25.68
CA SER A 153 0.20 -16.38 24.54
C SER A 153 0.21 -15.01 23.87
N ALA A 154 0.04 -15.03 22.55
CA ALA A 154 -0.14 -13.82 21.75
C ALA A 154 -1.06 -14.10 20.57
N ARG A 155 -1.83 -13.07 20.18
CA ARG A 155 -2.57 -13.02 18.93
C ARG A 155 -2.04 -11.86 18.12
N LEU A 156 -1.84 -12.08 16.84
CA LEU A 156 -1.35 -11.08 15.91
C LEU A 156 -2.25 -11.03 14.69
N ARG A 157 -2.72 -9.82 14.36
CA ARG A 157 -3.57 -9.55 13.21
C ARG A 157 -2.89 -8.55 12.29
N ILE A 158 -2.70 -8.93 11.04
CA ILE A 158 -2.14 -8.06 9.99
C ILE A 158 -3.27 -7.67 9.04
N GLY A 159 -3.58 -6.37 8.99
CA GLY A 159 -4.53 -5.78 8.04
C GLY A 159 -5.95 -6.35 8.07
N ASN A 160 -6.36 -7.04 9.15
CA ASN A 160 -7.62 -7.77 9.30
C ASN A 160 -7.84 -8.97 8.35
N ILE A 161 -6.80 -9.44 7.66
CA ILE A 161 -6.91 -10.56 6.69
C ILE A 161 -6.02 -11.74 7.10
N THR A 162 -4.90 -11.47 7.79
CA THR A 162 -4.05 -12.52 8.36
C THR A 162 -4.18 -12.47 9.88
N ASP A 163 -4.54 -13.59 10.49
CA ASP A 163 -4.77 -13.72 11.93
C ASP A 163 -4.11 -15.00 12.43
N VAL A 164 -3.21 -14.85 13.39
CA VAL A 164 -2.40 -15.92 13.95
C VAL A 164 -2.50 -15.88 15.47
N LEU A 165 -2.74 -17.04 16.07
CA LEU A 165 -2.78 -17.24 17.50
C LEU A 165 -1.62 -18.15 17.91
N VAL A 166 -0.84 -17.74 18.90
CA VAL A 166 0.29 -18.53 19.41
C VAL A 166 0.11 -18.77 20.90
N GLY A 167 0.29 -20.03 21.31
CA GLY A 167 0.33 -20.46 22.70
C GLY A 167 1.69 -21.08 23.02
N VAL A 168 2.19 -20.82 24.23
CA VAL A 168 3.43 -21.41 24.75
C VAL A 168 3.10 -22.25 25.96
N LYS A 169 3.45 -23.52 25.90
CA LYS A 169 3.28 -24.49 26.99
C LYS A 169 4.65 -25.03 27.43
N LEU A 170 4.81 -25.22 28.73
CA LEU A 170 6.03 -25.75 29.33
C LEU A 170 5.75 -27.12 29.93
N GLU A 171 6.64 -28.07 29.67
CA GLU A 171 6.63 -29.40 30.27
C GLU A 171 8.05 -29.76 30.75
N ILE A 172 8.14 -30.59 31.78
CA ILE A 172 9.43 -31.09 32.27
C ILE A 172 9.76 -32.36 31.50
N ASP A 173 10.90 -32.37 30.82
CA ASP A 173 11.39 -33.49 30.01
C ASP A 173 12.84 -33.84 30.37
N THR A 174 13.35 -34.95 29.85
CA THR A 174 14.77 -35.30 29.94
C THR A 174 15.53 -34.63 28.79
N PRO A 175 16.70 -34.00 29.03
CA PRO A 175 17.48 -33.35 27.97
C PRO A 175 18.05 -34.38 26.98
N TYR A 176 18.47 -33.91 25.79
CA TYR A 176 19.13 -34.79 24.82
C TYR A 176 20.47 -35.29 25.36
N ALA A 177 20.81 -36.56 25.08
CA ALA A 177 22.06 -37.16 25.54
C ALA A 177 23.31 -36.41 25.02
N GLU A 178 23.23 -35.86 23.81
CA GLU A 178 24.30 -35.06 23.20
C GLU A 178 24.45 -33.66 23.80
N ARG A 179 23.35 -33.09 24.34
CA ARG A 179 23.29 -31.73 24.89
C ARG A 179 22.58 -31.73 26.25
N PRO A 180 23.27 -32.22 27.30
CA PRO A 180 22.66 -32.46 28.60
C PRO A 180 22.39 -31.19 29.43
N ASN A 181 22.98 -30.07 29.03
CA ASN A 181 22.91 -28.78 29.73
C ASN A 181 21.92 -27.80 29.09
N GLU A 182 21.14 -28.25 28.11
CA GLU A 182 20.22 -27.44 27.33
C GLU A 182 18.80 -27.99 27.47
N GLY A 183 17.81 -27.09 27.49
CA GLY A 183 16.41 -27.47 27.33
C GLY A 183 16.03 -27.76 25.88
N LYS A 184 14.73 -27.93 25.65
CA LYS A 184 14.17 -28.22 24.32
C LYS A 184 13.16 -27.15 23.93
N LEU A 185 13.15 -26.80 22.65
CA LEU A 185 12.22 -25.86 22.05
C LEU A 185 11.67 -26.47 20.75
N ASP A 186 10.38 -26.80 20.76
CA ASP A 186 9.69 -27.40 19.62
C ASP A 186 8.59 -26.44 19.14
N PHE A 187 8.52 -26.22 17.83
CA PHE A 187 7.48 -25.45 17.18
C PHE A 187 6.46 -26.40 16.55
N PHE A 188 5.18 -26.17 16.80
CA PHE A 188 4.10 -26.89 16.14
C PHE A 188 3.19 -25.87 15.45
N VAL A 189 2.84 -26.15 14.19
CA VAL A 189 2.02 -25.25 13.38
C VAL A 189 0.77 -26.02 12.96
N ASP A 190 -0.40 -25.47 13.29
CA ASP A 190 -1.70 -25.98 12.89
C ASP A 190 -2.37 -24.98 11.92
N CYS A 191 -2.61 -25.46 10.71
CA CYS A 191 -3.29 -24.72 9.66
C CYS A 191 -4.80 -25.01 9.75
N SER A 192 -5.55 -24.13 10.42
CA SER A 192 -6.99 -24.32 10.56
C SER A 192 -7.71 -24.30 9.20
N ALA A 193 -8.68 -25.19 9.02
CA ALA A 193 -9.59 -25.17 7.86
C ALA A 193 -10.39 -23.85 7.76
N ASN A 194 -10.51 -23.11 8.87
CA ASN A 194 -11.15 -21.79 8.88
C ASN A 194 -10.33 -20.72 8.14
N ALA A 195 -9.01 -20.90 8.03
CA ALA A 195 -8.14 -19.88 7.42
C ALA A 195 -8.30 -19.83 5.91
N THR A 196 -8.28 -21.00 5.27
CA THR A 196 -8.52 -21.18 3.85
C THR A 196 -9.08 -22.59 3.63
N PRO A 197 -10.08 -22.79 2.75
CA PRO A 197 -10.60 -24.13 2.42
C PRO A 197 -9.54 -25.11 1.90
N ALA A 198 -8.44 -24.59 1.35
CA ALA A 198 -7.29 -25.38 0.90
C ALA A 198 -6.58 -26.13 2.04
N PHE A 199 -6.78 -25.75 3.30
CA PHE A 199 -6.21 -26.43 4.46
C PHE A 199 -7.09 -27.56 4.99
N GLU A 200 -8.24 -27.84 4.37
CA GLU A 200 -9.06 -28.99 4.75
C GLU A 200 -8.29 -30.32 4.62
N GLY A 201 -8.46 -31.19 5.62
CA GLY A 201 -7.78 -32.47 5.67
C GLY A 201 -6.28 -32.31 5.95
N LYS A 202 -5.45 -32.58 4.92
CA LYS A 202 -3.98 -32.53 4.99
C LYS A 202 -3.36 -31.45 4.11
N GLY A 203 -4.19 -30.57 3.52
CA GLY A 203 -3.70 -29.57 2.57
C GLY A 203 -2.76 -28.52 3.18
N GLY A 204 -2.78 -28.35 4.50
CA GLY A 204 -1.91 -27.43 5.23
C GLY A 204 -0.63 -28.03 5.81
N ASP A 205 -0.44 -29.36 5.75
CA ASP A 205 0.65 -30.06 6.45
C ASP A 205 2.03 -29.65 5.91
N ASP A 206 2.16 -29.50 4.60
CA ASP A 206 3.41 -29.12 3.95
C ASP A 206 3.84 -27.70 4.36
N LEU A 207 2.89 -26.75 4.35
CA LEU A 207 3.12 -25.36 4.76
C LEU A 207 3.43 -25.27 6.27
N ALA A 208 2.71 -26.02 7.10
CA ALA A 208 2.97 -26.10 8.54
C ALA A 208 4.39 -26.61 8.82
N THR A 209 4.81 -27.67 8.12
CA THR A 209 6.16 -28.24 8.24
C THR A 209 7.21 -27.23 7.78
N GLU A 210 6.97 -26.50 6.70
CA GLU A 210 7.87 -25.45 6.21
C GLU A 210 8.05 -24.31 7.21
N ILE A 211 6.95 -23.78 7.77
CA ILE A 211 6.98 -22.73 8.80
C ILE A 211 7.71 -23.24 10.06
N SER A 212 7.44 -24.47 10.48
CA SER A 212 8.12 -25.09 11.62
C SER A 212 9.63 -25.16 11.39
N ASN A 213 10.07 -25.65 10.23
CA ASN A 213 11.49 -25.76 9.90
C ASN A 213 12.18 -24.39 9.86
N VAL A 214 11.52 -23.39 9.28
CA VAL A 214 11.98 -22.00 9.26
C VAL A 214 12.20 -21.46 10.67
N LEU A 215 11.23 -21.63 11.57
CA LEU A 215 11.32 -21.17 12.95
C LEU A 215 12.40 -21.92 13.72
N SER A 216 12.46 -23.25 13.57
CA SER A 216 13.52 -24.06 14.16
C SER A 216 14.90 -23.54 13.74
N MET A 217 15.14 -23.29 12.46
CA MET A 217 16.41 -22.72 11.97
C MET A 217 16.67 -21.31 12.52
N ALA A 218 15.64 -20.48 12.63
CA ALA A 218 15.78 -19.11 13.13
C ALA A 218 16.25 -19.06 14.58
N TYR A 219 15.71 -19.95 15.43
CA TYR A 219 15.98 -20.01 16.88
C TYR A 219 17.08 -21.01 17.29
N GLN A 220 17.60 -21.83 16.37
CA GLN A 220 18.63 -22.82 16.67
C GLN A 220 19.97 -22.19 17.11
N THR A 221 20.25 -20.96 16.70
CA THR A 221 21.51 -20.28 17.06
C THR A 221 21.51 -19.87 18.54
N PRO A 222 22.60 -20.13 19.29
CA PRO A 222 22.66 -19.79 20.72
C PRO A 222 22.60 -18.28 21.00
N ASP A 223 23.02 -17.46 20.03
CA ASP A 223 22.88 -16.00 20.09
C ASP A 223 21.41 -15.56 20.09
N ALA A 224 20.52 -16.34 19.46
CA ALA A 224 19.09 -16.02 19.34
C ALA A 224 18.31 -16.46 20.58
N PHE A 225 18.51 -17.69 21.06
CA PHE A 225 17.82 -18.23 22.23
C PHE A 225 18.76 -19.11 23.04
N ASP A 226 19.02 -18.73 24.29
CA ASP A 226 19.88 -19.52 25.17
C ASP A 226 19.10 -20.65 25.85
N LEU A 227 19.16 -21.85 25.27
CA LEU A 227 18.52 -23.05 25.80
C LEU A 227 19.07 -23.47 27.17
N LYS A 228 20.21 -22.94 27.62
CA LYS A 228 20.77 -23.25 28.95
C LYS A 228 19.90 -22.70 30.08
N GLN A 229 19.17 -21.61 29.83
CA GLN A 229 18.22 -21.04 30.79
C GLN A 229 17.07 -22.01 31.12
N LEU A 230 16.81 -22.96 30.22
CA LEU A 230 15.78 -23.99 30.37
C LEU A 230 16.29 -25.26 31.07
N CYS A 231 17.57 -25.35 31.44
CA CYS A 231 18.10 -26.50 32.16
C CYS A 231 17.78 -26.40 33.66
N ILE A 232 17.16 -27.45 34.23
CA ILE A 232 16.84 -27.52 35.67
C ILE A 232 17.96 -28.28 36.37
N ILE A 233 18.15 -29.54 35.98
CA ILE A 233 19.21 -30.43 36.46
C ILE A 233 19.91 -31.03 35.24
N PRO A 234 21.20 -30.71 35.03
CA PRO A 234 22.00 -31.30 33.96
C PRO A 234 21.82 -32.83 33.88
N HIS A 235 21.67 -33.35 32.66
CA HIS A 235 21.48 -34.78 32.35
C HIS A 235 20.17 -35.43 32.84
N LYS A 236 19.44 -34.84 33.78
CA LYS A 236 18.24 -35.47 34.36
C LYS A 236 16.95 -34.80 33.88
N LYS A 237 16.83 -33.48 34.06
CA LYS A 237 15.57 -32.77 33.90
C LYS A 237 15.80 -31.38 33.30
N CYS A 238 15.06 -31.06 32.25
CA CYS A 238 15.06 -29.76 31.60
C CYS A 238 13.64 -29.34 31.25
N TRP A 239 13.45 -28.04 31.03
CA TRP A 239 12.24 -27.53 30.43
C TRP A 239 12.20 -27.85 28.94
N LYS A 240 11.04 -28.35 28.52
CA LYS A 240 10.64 -28.49 27.13
C LYS A 240 9.51 -27.49 26.86
N MET A 241 9.78 -26.57 25.94
CA MET A 241 8.84 -25.55 25.53
C MET A 241 8.19 -25.94 24.21
N TYR A 242 6.86 -26.03 24.22
CA TYR A 242 6.04 -26.22 23.04
C TYR A 242 5.44 -24.88 22.64
N VAL A 243 5.73 -24.45 21.42
CA VAL A 243 5.16 -23.25 20.82
C VAL A 243 4.14 -23.71 19.78
N ASP A 244 2.87 -23.66 20.16
CA ASP A 244 1.75 -24.05 19.31
C ASP A 244 1.23 -22.82 18.57
N ILE A 245 1.31 -22.86 17.24
CA ILE A 245 0.92 -21.79 16.34
C ILE A 245 -0.34 -22.22 15.60
N LEU A 246 -1.45 -21.53 15.82
CA LEU A 246 -2.72 -21.76 15.15
C LEU A 246 -2.98 -20.62 14.16
N ILE A 247 -3.09 -20.98 12.88
CA ILE A 247 -3.40 -20.02 11.81
C ILE A 247 -4.92 -19.96 11.65
N LEU A 248 -5.50 -18.78 11.89
CA LEU A 248 -6.96 -18.56 11.83
C LEU A 248 -7.42 -17.97 10.51
N GLN A 249 -6.61 -17.11 9.89
CA GLN A 249 -6.87 -16.50 8.58
C GLN A 249 -5.57 -16.33 7.79
N CYS A 250 -5.61 -16.61 6.49
CA CYS A 250 -4.46 -16.51 5.59
C CYS A 250 -4.68 -15.42 4.52
N GLY A 251 -4.08 -14.24 4.73
CA GLY A 251 -4.20 -13.07 3.85
C GLY A 251 -2.91 -12.65 3.17
N GLY A 252 -1.98 -13.58 2.98
CA GLY A 252 -0.60 -13.31 2.56
C GLY A 252 0.29 -12.82 3.71
N ASN A 253 1.60 -12.94 3.50
CA ASN A 253 2.66 -12.67 4.46
C ASN A 253 2.58 -13.47 5.77
N LEU A 254 2.36 -14.78 5.65
CA LEU A 254 2.13 -15.65 6.80
C LEU A 254 3.37 -15.82 7.68
N PHE A 255 4.56 -15.98 7.07
CA PHE A 255 5.80 -16.24 7.82
C PHE A 255 6.17 -15.09 8.75
N ASP A 256 6.01 -13.84 8.31
CA ASP A 256 6.32 -12.66 9.13
C ASP A 256 5.32 -12.51 10.26
N ALA A 257 4.03 -12.77 9.98
CA ALA A 257 2.98 -12.77 10.98
C ALA A 257 3.26 -13.80 12.09
N VAL A 258 3.60 -15.03 11.70
CA VAL A 258 3.97 -16.10 12.63
C VAL A 258 5.23 -15.74 13.41
N GLY A 259 6.29 -15.25 12.75
CA GLY A 259 7.54 -14.87 13.42
C GLY A 259 7.33 -13.77 14.46
N ALA A 260 6.55 -12.74 14.13
CA ALA A 260 6.21 -11.67 15.06
C ALA A 260 5.31 -12.16 16.21
N ALA A 261 4.36 -13.06 15.93
CA ALA A 261 3.46 -13.62 16.94
C ALA A 261 4.20 -14.53 17.93
N VAL A 262 5.13 -15.37 17.44
CA VAL A 262 6.00 -16.21 18.27
C VAL A 262 6.85 -15.35 19.17
N LYS A 263 7.47 -14.30 18.63
CA LYS A 263 8.27 -13.37 19.43
C LYS A 263 7.43 -12.69 20.52
N ALA A 264 6.23 -12.24 20.19
CA ALA A 264 5.30 -11.64 21.16
C ALA A 264 4.83 -12.65 22.24
N ALA A 265 4.57 -13.89 21.85
CA ALA A 265 4.16 -14.93 22.78
C ALA A 265 5.29 -15.27 23.77
N LEU A 266 6.51 -15.44 23.25
CA LEU A 266 7.69 -15.72 24.06
C LEU A 266 8.07 -14.54 24.98
N TYR A 267 7.87 -13.29 24.53
CA TYR A 267 8.07 -12.09 25.37
C TYR A 267 7.25 -12.14 26.66
N ASN A 268 6.04 -12.69 26.56
CA ASN A 268 5.12 -12.79 27.67
C ASN A 268 5.17 -14.15 28.39
N THR A 269 6.04 -15.07 27.99
CA THR A 269 6.13 -16.38 28.65
C THR A 269 6.69 -16.25 30.06
N GLU A 270 5.94 -16.79 31.02
CA GLU A 270 6.31 -16.86 32.43
C GLU A 270 6.61 -18.32 32.79
N ILE A 271 7.88 -18.60 33.12
CA ILE A 271 8.35 -19.94 33.49
C ILE A 271 8.23 -20.07 35.01
N PRO A 272 7.45 -21.03 35.54
CA PRO A 272 7.31 -21.21 36.98
C PRO A 272 8.65 -21.61 37.58
N ARG A 273 8.97 -21.06 38.76
CA ARG A 273 10.22 -21.41 39.44
C ARG A 273 10.15 -22.83 39.99
N VAL A 274 11.28 -23.51 39.89
CA VAL A 274 11.44 -24.90 40.32
C VAL A 274 12.49 -24.99 41.40
N ILE A 275 12.14 -25.65 42.51
CA ILE A 275 13.06 -25.96 43.60
C ILE A 275 13.40 -27.44 43.51
N THR A 276 14.70 -27.73 43.47
CA THR A 276 15.21 -29.10 43.44
C THR A 276 15.57 -29.52 44.85
N ALA A 277 14.88 -30.54 45.36
CA ALA A 277 15.18 -31.15 46.65
C ALA A 277 15.92 -32.47 46.41
N MET A 278 17.14 -32.57 46.94
CA MET A 278 17.86 -33.84 46.97
C MET A 278 17.32 -34.67 48.14
N LEU A 279 16.52 -35.68 47.84
CA LEU A 279 16.14 -36.70 48.82
C LEU A 279 17.22 -37.79 48.89
N ASP A 280 17.35 -38.43 50.05
CA ASP A 280 18.36 -39.45 50.40
C ASP A 280 18.38 -40.70 49.49
N GLY A 281 17.50 -40.78 48.47
CA GLY A 281 17.41 -41.84 47.47
C GLY A 281 18.10 -41.58 46.12
N GLY A 282 18.73 -40.42 45.91
CA GLY A 282 19.52 -40.11 44.70
C GLY A 282 18.71 -39.70 43.45
N GLU A 283 17.39 -39.84 43.47
CA GLU A 283 16.49 -39.20 42.51
C GLU A 283 16.10 -37.80 43.01
N PRO A 284 16.37 -36.74 42.22
CA PRO A 284 16.00 -35.39 42.60
C PRO A 284 14.49 -35.22 42.46
N ASP A 285 13.83 -34.82 43.55
CA ASP A 285 12.43 -34.44 43.51
C ASP A 285 12.31 -32.98 43.05
N ILE A 286 11.30 -32.74 42.20
CA ILE A 286 11.06 -31.45 41.58
C ILE A 286 9.79 -30.87 42.16
N GLN A 287 9.95 -29.81 42.98
CA GLN A 287 8.82 -29.05 43.49
C GLN A 287 8.68 -27.76 42.68
N VAL A 288 7.57 -27.64 41.98
CA VAL A 288 7.18 -26.40 41.30
C VAL A 288 6.63 -25.45 42.37
N SER A 289 6.99 -24.17 42.30
CA SER A 289 6.44 -23.16 43.19
C SER A 289 4.92 -23.08 43.04
N ASP A 290 4.19 -23.11 44.16
CA ASP A 290 2.73 -22.94 44.16
C ASP A 290 2.31 -21.48 43.99
N ASP A 291 3.25 -20.53 44.08
CA ASP A 291 2.98 -19.10 43.89
C ASP A 291 2.93 -18.76 42.39
N PRO A 292 1.78 -18.33 41.85
CA PRO A 292 1.64 -17.96 40.45
C PRO A 292 2.51 -16.75 40.05
N TYR A 293 2.99 -15.96 41.02
CA TYR A 293 3.82 -14.78 40.78
C TYR A 293 5.33 -15.07 40.83
N ASP A 294 5.73 -16.24 41.34
CA ASP A 294 7.14 -16.67 41.37
C ASP A 294 7.55 -17.31 40.03
N CYS A 295 7.54 -16.46 38.99
CA CYS A 295 7.84 -16.84 37.63
C CYS A 295 9.06 -16.10 37.09
N ILE A 296 9.89 -16.82 36.32
CA ILE A 296 11.04 -16.28 35.61
C ILE A 296 10.56 -15.87 34.21
N LYS A 297 10.84 -14.63 33.83
CA LYS A 297 10.60 -14.14 32.46
C LYS A 297 11.80 -14.40 31.58
N LEU A 298 11.54 -14.74 30.32
CA LEU A 298 12.57 -14.92 29.32
C LEU A 298 13.17 -13.57 28.89
N ASP A 299 14.47 -13.57 28.58
CA ASP A 299 15.11 -12.44 27.92
C ASP A 299 14.90 -12.53 26.40
N VAL A 300 14.20 -11.54 25.86
CA VAL A 300 13.69 -11.45 24.48
C VAL A 300 14.52 -10.52 23.61
N THR A 301 15.59 -9.95 24.17
CA THR A 301 16.41 -8.90 23.53
C THR A 301 17.04 -9.33 22.20
N ASN A 302 17.39 -10.61 22.05
CA ASN A 302 18.06 -11.11 20.85
C ASN A 302 17.15 -11.88 19.90
N TYR A 303 15.86 -12.05 20.21
CA TYR A 303 15.02 -12.95 19.44
C TYR A 303 14.85 -12.46 18.00
N PRO A 304 15.06 -13.34 17.00
CA PRO A 304 14.97 -12.96 15.60
C PRO A 304 13.53 -12.70 15.20
N LEU A 305 13.37 -11.83 14.20
CA LEU A 305 12.11 -11.61 13.52
C LEU A 305 12.23 -12.03 12.06
N VAL A 306 11.22 -12.74 11.58
CA VAL A 306 11.15 -13.23 10.20
C VAL A 306 10.62 -12.12 9.29
N VAL A 307 11.28 -11.89 8.17
CA VAL A 307 10.92 -10.92 7.14
C VAL A 307 10.90 -11.59 5.78
N THR A 308 9.80 -11.37 5.04
CA THR A 308 9.58 -11.89 3.71
C THR A 308 9.79 -10.78 2.69
N VAL A 309 10.72 -11.00 1.77
CA VAL A 309 10.99 -10.09 0.64
C VAL A 309 10.66 -10.81 -0.65
N CYS A 310 9.59 -10.38 -1.32
CA CYS A 310 9.14 -10.95 -2.59
C CYS A 310 9.71 -10.18 -3.77
N LYS A 311 10.15 -10.91 -4.80
CA LYS A 311 10.56 -10.34 -6.08
C LYS A 311 9.41 -10.43 -7.08
N ILE A 312 8.91 -9.27 -7.51
CA ILE A 312 7.87 -9.13 -8.53
C ILE A 312 8.45 -8.30 -9.68
N GLY A 313 8.67 -8.93 -10.83
CA GLY A 313 9.41 -8.32 -11.93
C GLY A 313 10.84 -7.93 -11.51
N ASP A 314 11.18 -6.66 -11.66
CA ASP A 314 12.47 -6.09 -11.23
C ASP A 314 12.42 -5.42 -9.86
N ASN A 315 11.25 -5.40 -9.22
CA ASN A 315 11.01 -4.72 -7.94
C ASN A 315 10.93 -5.70 -6.77
N PHE A 316 11.19 -5.18 -5.58
CA PHE A 316 11.05 -5.90 -4.31
C PHE A 316 9.83 -5.39 -3.55
N VAL A 317 9.05 -6.30 -2.99
CA VAL A 317 7.85 -6.01 -2.22
C VAL A 317 7.95 -6.71 -0.87
N ILE A 318 7.51 -6.02 0.17
CA ILE A 318 7.43 -6.53 1.54
C ILE A 318 5.97 -6.61 1.95
N ASP A 319 5.66 -7.56 2.80
CA ASP A 319 4.29 -7.86 3.22
C ASP A 319 3.38 -8.07 2.00
N PRO A 320 3.71 -9.06 1.14
CA PRO A 320 2.94 -9.32 -0.06
C PRO A 320 1.52 -9.76 0.32
N THR A 321 0.54 -9.29 -0.45
CA THR A 321 -0.82 -9.86 -0.42
C THR A 321 -0.81 -11.24 -1.11
N LEU A 322 -1.83 -12.06 -0.90
CA LEU A 322 -1.94 -13.38 -1.55
C LEU A 322 -1.84 -13.31 -3.09
N GLU A 323 -2.39 -12.25 -3.68
CA GLU A 323 -2.30 -11.97 -5.12
C GLU A 323 -0.87 -11.63 -5.55
N GLU A 324 -0.18 -10.81 -4.77
CA GLU A 324 1.23 -10.46 -5.00
C GLU A 324 2.17 -11.66 -4.79
N GLU A 325 1.91 -12.53 -3.83
CA GLU A 325 2.64 -13.79 -3.64
C GLU A 325 2.51 -14.69 -4.87
N SER A 326 1.28 -14.84 -5.39
CA SER A 326 1.00 -15.63 -6.59
C SER A 326 1.69 -15.08 -7.85
N CYS A 327 1.92 -13.77 -7.91
CA CYS A 327 2.62 -13.10 -9.01
C CYS A 327 4.15 -13.04 -8.79
N SER A 328 4.64 -13.43 -7.62
CA SER A 328 6.07 -13.38 -7.30
C SER A 328 6.83 -14.52 -7.98
N ALA A 329 8.01 -14.21 -8.51
CA ALA A 329 8.84 -15.23 -9.14
C ALA A 329 9.65 -16.00 -8.09
N ALA A 330 10.13 -15.29 -7.07
CA ALA A 330 10.88 -15.84 -5.96
C ALA A 330 10.70 -14.94 -4.75
N SER A 331 10.68 -15.53 -3.57
CA SER A 331 10.65 -14.83 -2.29
C SER A 331 11.85 -15.28 -1.45
N ILE A 332 12.37 -14.34 -0.67
CA ILE A 332 13.43 -14.62 0.28
C ILE A 332 12.86 -14.38 1.66
N LEU A 333 12.95 -15.41 2.48
CA LEU A 333 12.69 -15.35 3.88
C LEU A 333 14.00 -15.12 4.62
N MET A 334 14.00 -14.15 5.54
CA MET A 334 15.17 -13.80 6.34
C MET A 334 14.78 -13.66 7.80
N SER A 335 15.56 -14.28 8.68
CA SER A 335 15.44 -14.10 10.13
C SER A 335 16.50 -13.10 10.60
N VAL A 336 16.05 -11.93 11.06
CA VAL A 336 16.91 -10.81 11.47
C VAL A 336 16.87 -10.64 12.98
N MET A 337 18.04 -10.68 13.61
CA MET A 337 18.17 -10.36 15.03
C MET A 337 18.23 -8.84 15.25
N PRO A 338 17.89 -8.35 16.46
CA PRO A 338 17.90 -6.92 16.78
C PRO A 338 19.29 -6.27 16.68
N ASN A 339 20.36 -7.08 16.81
CA ASN A 339 21.74 -6.66 16.59
C ASN A 339 22.13 -6.50 15.10
N GLY A 340 21.20 -6.77 14.17
CA GLY A 340 21.40 -6.68 12.73
C GLY A 340 22.17 -7.85 12.11
N LYS A 341 22.44 -8.92 12.86
CA LYS A 341 22.88 -10.20 12.31
C LYS A 341 21.69 -10.97 11.74
N VAL A 342 21.94 -11.77 10.72
CA VAL A 342 20.94 -12.63 10.09
C VAL A 342 21.22 -14.07 10.53
N THR A 343 20.23 -14.78 11.07
CA THR A 343 20.39 -16.16 11.55
C THR A 343 20.15 -17.17 10.43
N SER A 344 19.05 -17.00 9.70
CA SER A 344 18.67 -17.90 8.60
C SER A 344 18.20 -17.12 7.37
N VAL A 345 18.48 -17.68 6.19
CA VAL A 345 17.96 -17.20 4.91
C VAL A 345 17.44 -18.40 4.14
N VAL A 346 16.16 -18.34 3.73
CA VAL A 346 15.51 -19.39 2.96
C VAL A 346 14.96 -18.76 1.68
N LYS A 347 15.25 -19.37 0.54
CA LYS A 347 14.66 -18.97 -0.73
C LYS A 347 13.43 -19.84 -0.98
N LEU A 348 12.31 -19.18 -1.22
CA LEU A 348 11.04 -19.77 -1.59
C LEU A 348 10.71 -19.44 -3.06
N GLY A 349 9.94 -20.32 -3.69
CA GLY A 349 9.50 -20.18 -5.07
C GLY A 349 10.49 -20.69 -6.13
N TYR A 350 9.96 -20.87 -7.33
CA TYR A 350 10.63 -21.57 -8.44
C TYR A 350 11.55 -20.68 -9.29
N GLY A 351 11.45 -19.35 -9.16
CA GLY A 351 12.19 -18.41 -9.98
C GLY A 351 13.69 -18.35 -9.66
N SER A 352 14.51 -18.00 -10.66
CA SER A 352 15.94 -17.77 -10.46
C SER A 352 16.22 -16.36 -9.93
N LEU A 353 17.26 -16.24 -9.11
CA LEU A 353 17.72 -14.98 -8.53
C LEU A 353 19.17 -14.73 -8.92
N LEU A 354 19.43 -13.54 -9.49
CA LEU A 354 20.79 -13.11 -9.77
C LEU A 354 21.49 -12.75 -8.44
N PRO A 355 22.79 -13.08 -8.25
CA PRO A 355 23.49 -12.80 -6.99
C PRO A 355 23.45 -11.33 -6.55
N SER A 356 23.54 -10.39 -7.49
CA SER A 356 23.45 -8.95 -7.19
C SER A 356 22.06 -8.54 -6.71
N THR A 357 21.01 -9.21 -7.19
CA THR A 357 19.62 -9.00 -6.76
C THR A 357 19.41 -9.58 -5.38
N LEU A 358 19.96 -10.77 -5.13
CA LEU A 358 19.96 -11.42 -3.81
C LEU A 358 20.56 -10.49 -2.75
N ILE A 359 21.75 -9.96 -2.97
CA ILE A 359 22.41 -9.05 -2.00
C ILE A 359 21.53 -7.82 -1.69
N LYS A 360 20.91 -7.23 -2.72
CA LYS A 360 19.99 -6.09 -2.52
C LYS A 360 18.76 -6.47 -1.70
N MET A 361 18.15 -7.63 -1.98
CA MET A 361 17.02 -8.14 -1.21
C MET A 361 17.40 -8.40 0.25
N LEU A 362 18.60 -8.95 0.49
CA LEU A 362 19.09 -9.19 1.84
C LEU A 362 19.30 -7.88 2.61
N GLN A 363 19.85 -6.86 1.97
CA GLN A 363 20.04 -5.55 2.58
C GLN A 363 18.71 -4.88 2.93
N VAL A 364 17.76 -4.89 2.00
CA VAL A 364 16.41 -4.38 2.22
C VAL A 364 15.72 -5.14 3.35
N GLY A 365 15.75 -6.47 3.33
CA GLY A 365 15.16 -7.32 4.38
C GLY A 365 15.73 -7.02 5.76
N LYS A 366 17.06 -6.83 5.86
CA LYS A 366 17.74 -6.45 7.10
C LYS A 366 17.25 -5.09 7.63
N ASP A 367 17.20 -4.07 6.78
CA ASP A 367 16.82 -2.70 7.19
C ASP A 367 15.37 -2.65 7.67
N ILE A 368 14.47 -3.41 7.02
CA ILE A 368 13.08 -3.53 7.46
C ILE A 368 12.97 -4.38 8.73
N GLY A 369 13.70 -5.49 8.84
CA GLY A 369 13.67 -6.35 10.02
C GLY A 369 14.05 -5.61 11.30
N LEU A 370 15.07 -4.74 11.22
CA LEU A 370 15.45 -3.88 12.34
C LEU A 370 14.32 -2.92 12.73
N LYS A 371 13.71 -2.22 11.78
CA LYS A 371 12.59 -1.30 12.03
C LYS A 371 11.36 -2.01 12.59
N LEU A 372 11.03 -3.17 12.04
CA LEU A 372 9.87 -3.96 12.49
C LEU A 372 10.11 -4.48 13.91
N ASN A 373 11.33 -4.90 14.22
CA ASN A 373 11.68 -5.33 15.56
C ASN A 373 11.61 -4.19 16.59
N GLU A 374 12.13 -3.00 16.27
CA GLU A 374 12.03 -1.84 17.15
C GLU A 374 10.58 -1.43 17.42
N THR A 375 9.74 -1.43 16.39
CA THR A 375 8.31 -1.09 16.53
C THR A 375 7.55 -2.14 17.32
N LEU A 376 7.83 -3.43 17.09
CA LEU A 376 7.25 -4.53 17.83
C LEU A 376 7.59 -4.45 19.32
N MET A 377 8.88 -4.28 19.66
CA MET A 377 9.32 -4.20 21.05
C MET A 377 8.71 -3.00 21.78
N LYS A 378 8.61 -1.84 21.12
CA LYS A 378 7.91 -0.67 21.68
C LYS A 378 6.45 -0.98 21.99
N GLY A 379 5.73 -1.63 21.07
CA GLY A 379 4.34 -2.02 21.29
C GLY A 379 4.17 -2.99 22.46
N LEU A 380 5.06 -3.98 22.59
CA LEU A 380 5.04 -4.94 23.69
C LEU A 380 5.37 -4.29 25.04
N GLU A 381 6.32 -3.35 25.08
CA GLU A 381 6.65 -2.60 26.30
C GLU A 381 5.52 -1.66 26.73
N GLU A 382 4.86 -0.99 25.78
CA GLU A 382 3.67 -0.18 26.04
C GLU A 382 2.52 -1.02 26.60
N GLU A 383 2.29 -2.19 26.01
CA GLU A 383 1.30 -3.16 26.51
C GLU A 383 1.63 -3.63 27.92
N ASN A 384 2.89 -3.96 28.19
CA ASN A 384 3.32 -4.45 29.51
C ASN A 384 3.19 -3.37 30.60
N LYS A 385 3.39 -2.09 30.25
CA LYS A 385 3.18 -0.94 31.17
C LYS A 385 1.73 -0.78 31.61
N LEU A 386 0.76 -1.17 30.77
CA LEU A 386 -0.66 -1.15 31.13
C LEU A 386 -0.99 -2.20 32.20
N GLY A 387 -0.17 -3.24 32.37
CA GLY A 387 -0.31 -4.21 33.46
C GLY A 387 -1.66 -4.93 33.47
N GLN A 388 -2.15 -5.27 34.67
CA GLN A 388 -3.40 -6.03 34.86
C GLN A 388 -4.68 -5.21 34.62
N THR A 389 -4.58 -3.89 34.46
CA THR A 389 -5.76 -3.03 34.23
C THR A 389 -6.19 -3.03 32.76
N LYS A 390 -5.44 -3.70 31.88
CA LYS A 390 -5.80 -3.87 30.48
C LYS A 390 -7.05 -4.76 30.35
N PRO A 391 -8.15 -4.26 29.76
CA PRO A 391 -9.24 -5.12 29.32
C PRO A 391 -8.74 -6.05 28.20
N ILE A 392 -8.81 -7.36 28.44
CA ILE A 392 -8.50 -8.38 27.44
C ILE A 392 -9.75 -8.57 26.60
N PHE A 393 -9.82 -7.87 25.46
CA PHE A 393 -10.92 -7.96 24.51
C PHE A 393 -10.90 -9.29 23.75
N GLY A 394 -9.71 -9.85 23.50
CA GLY A 394 -9.52 -11.21 23.00
C GLY A 394 -10.16 -11.39 21.63
N PHE A 395 -11.38 -11.94 21.59
CA PHE A 395 -12.14 -12.17 20.35
C PHE A 395 -13.37 -11.27 20.19
N LEU A 396 -13.66 -10.42 21.18
CA LEU A 396 -14.81 -9.51 21.17
C LEU A 396 -14.34 -8.10 20.86
N ARG A 397 -15.05 -7.40 19.97
CA ARG A 397 -14.82 -5.97 19.69
C ARG A 397 -15.59 -5.08 20.66
#